data_AF-A0A3A5AAC4-F1
#
_entry.id   AF-A0A3A5AAC4-F1
#
_cell.length_a   1.000
_cell.length_b   1.000
_cell.length_c   1.000
_cell.angle_alpha   90.00
_cell.angle_beta   90.00
_cell.angle_gamma   90.00
#
_symmetry.space_group_name_H-M   'P 1'
#
loop_
_entity.id
_entity.type
_entity.pdbx_description
1 polymer ?
#
loop_
_entity_poly.entity_id
_entity_poly.type
_entity_poly.pdbx_seq_one_letter_code
_entity_poly.pdbx_strand_id
1 'polypeptide(L)'
;MANRMLPEAAEDRLYSIEEVFPDFHPGDTLKGARLMHELTQAQLGAMIGVKPGHISEMEKGKRPIGKEMARRLAKALNTSYKVFL
;
A
#
# COMPACT_ATOMS: atom_id res chain seq x y z
N MET A 1 -2.40 7.44 20.03
CA MET A 1 -3.58 7.89 19.27
C MET A 1 -3.24 9.25 18.72
N ALA A 2 -2.73 9.34 17.48
CA ALA A 2 -2.41 10.65 16.89
C ALA A 2 -3.73 11.36 16.55
N ASN A 3 -4.02 12.44 17.27
CA ASN A 3 -5.14 13.33 16.99
C ASN A 3 -4.82 14.07 15.69
N ARG A 4 -5.25 13.51 14.55
CA ARG A 4 -5.02 14.09 13.24
C ARG A 4 -6.08 15.16 12.99
N MET A 5 -5.76 16.36 13.46
CA MET A 5 -6.55 17.56 13.25
C MET A 5 -6.63 17.81 11.74
N LEU A 6 -7.80 17.59 11.15
CA LEU A 6 -8.10 18.17 9.84
C LEU A 6 -8.02 19.69 10.02
N PRO A 7 -7.30 20.43 9.18
CA PRO A 7 -7.23 21.88 9.32
C PRO A 7 -8.64 22.46 9.23
N GLU A 8 -9.03 23.20 10.28
CA GLU A 8 -10.29 23.93 10.35
C GLU A 8 -10.35 24.97 9.22
N ALA A 9 -11.40 24.87 8.41
CA ALA A 9 -11.78 25.71 7.28
C ALA A 9 -10.74 25.79 6.12
N ALA A 10 -11.01 25.06 5.04
CA ALA A 10 -10.37 25.29 3.75
C ALA A 10 -11.42 25.32 2.63
N GLU A 11 -11.70 26.52 2.12
CA GLU A 11 -12.28 26.74 0.80
C GLU A 11 -11.41 26.04 -0.25
N ASP A 12 -11.97 25.07 -0.99
CA ASP A 12 -11.53 24.52 -2.29
C ASP A 12 -10.02 24.40 -2.60
N ARG A 13 -9.15 24.26 -1.59
CA ARG A 13 -7.71 24.09 -1.79
C ARG A 13 -7.39 22.64 -2.10
N LEU A 14 -6.81 22.40 -3.27
CA LEU A 14 -6.20 21.10 -3.60
C LEU A 14 -4.95 20.90 -2.75
N TYR A 15 -4.91 19.80 -2.00
CA TYR A 15 -3.73 19.35 -1.27
C TYR A 15 -3.07 18.19 -2.01
N SER A 16 -1.74 18.16 -1.98
CA SER A 16 -0.97 16.99 -2.39
C SER A 16 -1.11 15.83 -1.39
N ILE A 17 -0.84 14.60 -1.84
CA ILE A 17 -0.84 13.44 -0.94
C ILE A 17 0.26 13.61 0.11
N GLU A 18 1.40 14.18 -0.25
CA GLU A 18 2.56 14.39 0.61
C GLU A 18 2.27 15.41 1.72
N GLU A 19 1.53 16.48 1.43
CA GLU A 19 1.11 17.46 2.45
C GLU A 19 0.18 16.84 3.48
N VAL A 20 -0.74 15.98 3.04
CA VAL A 20 -1.73 15.39 3.92
C VAL A 20 -1.15 14.17 4.63
N PHE A 21 -0.51 13.26 3.90
CA PHE A 21 0.05 11.98 4.32
C PHE A 21 1.56 11.89 4.03
N PRO A 22 2.41 12.56 4.81
CA PRO A 22 3.85 12.63 4.55
C PRO A 22 4.56 11.27 4.59
N ASP A 23 4.02 10.31 5.33
CA ASP A 23 4.59 8.96 5.48
C ASP A 23 3.94 7.92 4.54
N PHE A 24 3.05 8.34 3.63
CA PHE A 24 2.38 7.41 2.73
C PHE A 24 3.37 6.76 1.76
N HIS A 25 3.34 5.44 1.69
CA HIS A 25 4.21 4.68 0.80
C HIS A 25 3.46 3.54 0.10
N PRO A 26 4.01 2.96 -0.99
CA PRO A 26 3.36 1.86 -1.72
C PRO A 26 2.96 0.64 -0.86
N GLY A 27 3.60 0.44 0.29
CA GLY A 27 3.24 -0.58 1.27
C GLY A 27 1.84 -0.40 1.87
N ASP A 28 1.36 0.84 1.99
CA ASP A 28 0.01 1.15 2.49
C ASP A 28 -1.03 0.74 1.45
N THR A 29 -0.78 1.05 0.18
CA THR A 29 -1.61 0.60 -0.93
C THR A 29 -1.66 -0.93 -1.00
N LEU A 30 -0.52 -1.60 -0.84
CA LEU A 30 -0.45 -3.06 -0.77
C LEU A 30 -1.31 -3.63 0.37
N LYS A 31 -1.16 -3.07 1.58
CA LYS A 31 -1.94 -3.51 2.74
C LYS A 31 -3.44 -3.30 2.52
N GLY A 32 -3.84 -2.13 2.01
CA GLY A 32 -5.22 -1.82 1.68
C GLY A 32 -5.80 -2.79 0.66
N ALA A 33 -5.11 -2.99 -0.46
CA ALA A 33 -5.51 -3.94 -1.50
C ALA A 33 -5.64 -5.37 -0.95
N ARG A 34 -4.65 -5.85 -0.18
CA ARG A 34 -4.72 -7.17 0.44
C ARG A 34 -5.96 -7.34 1.33
N LEU A 35 -6.26 -6.33 2.14
CA LEU A 35 -7.41 -6.36 3.06
C LEU A 35 -8.75 -6.30 2.33
N MET A 36 -8.86 -5.53 1.23
CA MET A 36 -10.06 -5.53 0.37
C MET A 36 -10.36 -6.91 -0.25
N HIS A 37 -9.31 -7.72 -0.46
CA HIS A 37 -9.42 -9.09 -0.92
C HIS A 37 -9.52 -10.13 0.21
N GLU A 38 -9.63 -9.69 1.48
CA GLU A 38 -9.70 -10.55 2.67
C GLU A 38 -8.52 -11.53 2.82
N LEU A 39 -7.37 -11.20 2.24
CA LEU A 39 -6.19 -12.08 2.24
C LEU A 39 -5.33 -11.83 3.49
N THR A 40 -4.79 -12.88 4.09
CA THR A 40 -3.67 -12.78 5.02
C THR A 40 -2.36 -12.53 4.26
N GLN A 41 -1.33 -12.03 4.96
CA GLN A 41 0.02 -11.89 4.38
C GLN A 41 0.56 -13.24 3.86
N ALA A 42 0.19 -14.34 4.52
CA ALA A 42 0.60 -15.68 4.11
C ALA A 42 -0.09 -16.14 2.82
N GLN A 43 -1.40 -15.90 2.69
CA GLN A 43 -2.14 -16.22 1.47
C GLN A 43 -1.64 -15.42 0.28
N LEU A 44 -1.46 -14.10 0.42
CA LEU A 44 -0.92 -13.29 -0.67
C LEU A 44 0.50 -13.72 -1.04
N GLY A 45 1.33 -14.02 -0.04
CA GLY A 45 2.68 -14.56 -0.23
C GLY A 45 2.66 -15.85 -1.06
N ALA A 46 1.80 -16.80 -0.70
CA ALA A 46 1.63 -18.04 -1.45
C ALA A 46 1.16 -17.81 -2.88
N MET A 47 0.18 -16.92 -3.11
CA MET A 47 -0.35 -16.60 -4.44
C MET A 47 0.72 -16.07 -5.39
N ILE A 48 1.64 -15.23 -4.90
CA ILE A 48 2.68 -14.65 -5.74
C ILE A 48 3.98 -15.43 -5.69
N GLY A 49 4.16 -16.40 -4.79
CA GLY A 49 5.39 -17.19 -4.66
C GLY A 49 6.49 -16.49 -3.85
N VAL A 50 6.14 -15.88 -2.71
CA VAL A 50 7.08 -15.29 -1.74
C VAL A 50 6.74 -15.69 -0.30
N LYS A 51 7.71 -15.53 0.60
CA LYS A 51 7.48 -15.76 2.03
C LYS A 51 6.51 -14.70 2.60
N PRO A 52 5.66 -15.04 3.59
CA PRO A 52 4.77 -14.08 4.26
C PRO A 52 5.55 -12.87 4.83
N GLY A 53 6.78 -13.09 5.29
CA GLY A 53 7.68 -12.04 5.76
C GLY A 53 7.98 -10.98 4.71
N HIS A 54 8.10 -11.33 3.42
CA HIS A 54 8.30 -10.34 2.36
C HIS A 54 7.08 -9.42 2.22
N ILE A 55 5.86 -9.96 2.32
CA ILE A 55 4.64 -9.16 2.31
C ILE A 55 4.65 -8.19 3.50
N SER A 56 4.98 -8.69 4.70
CA SER A 56 5.08 -7.86 5.91
C SER A 56 6.12 -6.75 5.79
N GLU A 57 7.29 -7.05 5.22
CA GLU A 57 8.34 -6.05 4.97
C GLU A 57 7.89 -4.99 3.96
N MET A 58 7.20 -5.39 2.88
CA MET A 58 6.67 -4.47 1.88
C MET A 58 5.58 -3.57 2.48
N GLU A 59 4.64 -4.13 3.25
CA GLU A 59 3.57 -3.36 3.92
C GLU A 59 4.10 -2.37 4.96
N LYS A 60 5.30 -2.59 5.50
CA LYS A 60 5.95 -1.69 6.46
C LYS A 60 6.98 -0.76 5.81
N GLY A 61 7.06 -0.74 4.48
CA GLY A 61 8.04 0.06 3.73
C GLY A 61 9.50 -0.40 3.89
N LYS A 62 9.77 -1.50 4.61
CA LYS A 62 11.13 -2.03 4.83
C LYS A 62 11.73 -2.68 3.58
N ARG A 63 10.87 -3.23 2.73
CA ARG A 63 11.25 -3.81 1.43
C ARG A 63 10.60 -2.98 0.33
N PRO A 64 11.38 -2.41 -0.60
CA PRO A 64 10.81 -1.66 -1.72
C PRO A 64 10.07 -2.59 -2.68
N ILE A 65 9.00 -2.08 -3.30
CA ILE A 65 8.25 -2.78 -4.34
C ILE A 65 8.80 -2.37 -5.70
N GLY A 66 9.64 -3.23 -6.29
CA GLY A 66 10.11 -3.03 -7.67
C GLY A 66 9.04 -3.36 -8.70
N LYS A 67 9.22 -2.88 -9.94
CA LYS A 67 8.28 -3.06 -11.07
C LYS A 67 7.83 -4.52 -11.29
N GLU A 68 8.74 -5.47 -11.14
CA GLU A 68 8.41 -6.90 -11.31
C GLU A 68 7.51 -7.42 -10.18
N MET A 69 7.79 -7.03 -8.94
CA MET A 69 6.93 -7.38 -7.81
C MET A 69 5.56 -6.70 -7.94
N ALA A 70 5.54 -5.42 -8.35
CA ALA A 70 4.31 -4.67 -8.59
C ALA A 70 3.40 -5.39 -9.61
N ARG A 71 3.95 -5.98 -10.67
CA ARG A 71 3.17 -6.77 -11.64
C ARG A 71 2.62 -8.07 -11.06
N ARG A 72 3.41 -8.78 -10.25
CA ARG A 72 2.94 -10.00 -9.55
C ARG A 72 1.78 -9.67 -8.60
N LEU A 73 1.93 -8.60 -7.82
CA LEU A 73 0.90 -8.10 -6.92
C LEU A 73 -0.36 -7.66 -7.68
N ALA A 74 -0.19 -6.90 -8.76
CA ALA A 74 -1.29 -6.45 -9.61
C ALA A 74 -2.11 -7.62 -10.18
N LYS A 75 -1.44 -8.67 -10.64
CA LYS A 75 -2.10 -9.89 -11.13
C LYS A 75 -2.85 -10.60 -10.00
N ALA A 76 -2.27 -10.74 -8.82
CA ALA A 76 -2.89 -11.42 -7.69
C ALA A 76 -4.06 -10.65 -7.07
N LEU A 77 -4.01 -9.31 -7.10
CA LEU A 77 -4.97 -8.39 -6.49
C LEU A 77 -5.86 -7.69 -7.51
N ASN A 78 -5.90 -8.19 -8.75
CA ASN A 78 -6.71 -7.68 -9.85
C ASN A 78 -6.74 -6.14 -9.97
N THR A 79 -5.55 -5.52 -9.99
CA THR A 79 -5.41 -4.05 -10.03
C THR A 79 -4.29 -3.61 -10.99
N SER A 80 -4.10 -2.30 -11.16
CA SER A 80 -2.99 -1.75 -11.96
C SER A 80 -1.69 -1.79 -11.17
N TYR A 81 -0.59 -2.27 -11.76
CA TYR A 81 0.72 -2.32 -11.08
C TYR A 81 1.24 -0.94 -10.68
N LYS A 82 0.76 0.14 -11.31
CA LYS A 82 1.18 1.52 -11.01
C LYS A 82 0.79 1.97 -9.61
N VAL A 83 -0.22 1.35 -8.98
CA VAL A 83 -0.65 1.71 -7.62
C VAL A 83 0.37 1.28 -6.55
N PHE A 84 1.33 0.43 -6.91
CA PHE A 84 2.39 -0.06 -6.02
C PHE A 84 3.76 0.57 -6.33
N LEU A 85 3.80 1.66 -7.11
CA LEU A 85 5.03 2.37 -7.50
C LEU A 85 5.01 3.82 -7.05
#